data_AF-A0A9E2GBB8-F1
#
_entry.id   AF-A0A9E2GBB8-F1
#
_cell.length_a   1.000
_cell.length_b   1.000
_cell.length_c   1.000
_cell.angle_alpha   90.00
_cell.angle_beta   90.00
_cell.angle_gamma   90.00
#
_symmetry.space_group_name_H-M   'P 1'
#
loop_
_entity.id
_entity.type
_entity.pdbx_description
1 polymer ?
#
loop_
_entity_poly.entity_id
_entity_poly.type
_entity_poly.pdbx_seq_one_letter_code
_entity_poly.pdbx_strand_id
1 'polypeptide(L)' 'QSDLLADIEGVNENQLLMDMADQLLTSIPMPTIPQVTYYWGPGETMLIDVWNNGIAPATAAATAEASYRTRVGL' A
#
# COMPACT_ATOMS: atom_id res chain seq x y z
N GLN A 1 -9.21 21.66 -2.59
CA GLN A 1 -8.18 21.01 -3.43
C GLN A 1 -7.13 22.05 -3.83
N SER A 2 -7.50 23.13 -4.56
CA SER A 2 -6.51 24.10 -5.06
C SER A 2 -5.67 24.76 -3.97
N ASP A 3 -6.21 25.08 -2.80
CA ASP A 3 -5.49 25.95 -1.84
C ASP A 3 -4.18 25.36 -1.27
N LEU A 4 -4.06 24.03 -1.15
CA LEU A 4 -2.83 23.39 -0.66
C LEU A 4 -1.75 23.23 -1.74
N LEU A 5 -2.16 23.27 -3.01
CA LEU A 5 -1.28 23.08 -4.18
C LEU A 5 -1.11 24.38 -4.99
N ALA A 6 -1.85 25.43 -4.65
CA ALA A 6 -1.90 26.70 -5.37
C ALA A 6 -0.54 27.40 -5.44
N ASP A 7 0.28 27.24 -4.40
CA ASP A 7 1.59 27.87 -4.29
C ASP A 7 2.71 27.05 -4.93
N ILE A 8 2.41 25.88 -5.49
CA ILE A 8 3.40 25.02 -6.16
C ILE A 8 3.33 25.25 -7.67
N GLU A 9 4.30 26.01 -8.18
CA GLU A 9 4.44 26.33 -9.61
C GLU A 9 4.38 25.06 -10.48
N GLY A 10 3.57 25.09 -11.54
CA GLY A 10 3.44 24.00 -12.49
C GLY A 10 2.59 22.80 -12.05
N VAL A 11 2.13 22.73 -10.80
CA VAL A 11 1.32 21.59 -10.32
C VAL A 11 -0.09 21.62 -10.91
N ASN A 12 -0.77 22.77 -10.81
CA ASN A 12 -2.15 22.91 -11.33
C ASN A 12 -2.23 22.86 -12.87
N GLU A 13 -1.11 23.05 -13.55
CA GLU A 13 -1.01 23.02 -15.01
C GLU A 13 -0.70 21.61 -15.54
N ASN A 14 -0.29 20.69 -14.66
CA ASN A 14 0.06 19.33 -15.03
C ASN A 14 -1.05 18.34 -14.65
N GLN A 15 -1.77 17.86 -15.66
CA GLN A 15 -2.89 16.93 -15.47
C GLN A 15 -2.49 15.67 -14.69
N LEU A 16 -1.31 15.10 -14.93
CA LEU A 16 -0.86 13.89 -14.23
C LEU A 16 -0.67 14.14 -12.73
N LEU A 17 -0.19 15.33 -12.35
CA LEU A 17 -0.03 15.70 -10.94
C LEU A 17 -1.38 15.93 -10.26
N MET A 18 -2.34 16.52 -10.98
CA MET A 18 -3.70 16.70 -10.49
C MET A 18 -4.43 15.36 -10.32
N ASP A 19 -4.26 14.42 -11.27
CA ASP A 19 -4.82 13.06 -11.16
C ASP A 19 -4.25 12.31 -9.95
N MET A 20 -2.93 12.46 -9.69
CA MET A 20 -2.30 11.91 -8.49
C MET A 20 -2.86 12.54 -7.21
N ALA A 21 -3.08 13.86 -7.19
CA ALA A 21 -3.65 14.56 -6.05
C ALA A 21 -5.07 14.05 -5.73
N ASP A 22 -5.88 13.77 -6.76
CA ASP A 22 -7.22 13.19 -6.58
C ASP A 22 -7.16 11.77 -5.99
N GLN A 23 -6.21 10.93 -6.43
CA GLN A 23 -6.01 9.61 -5.84
C GLN A 23 -5.64 9.68 -4.35
N LEU A 24 -4.81 10.66 -3.97
CA LEU A 24 -4.36 10.83 -2.59
C LEU A 24 -5.51 11.13 -1.60
N LEU A 25 -6.62 11.73 -2.06
CA LEU A 25 -7.78 12.04 -1.21
C LEU A 25 -8.44 10.80 -0.58
N THR A 26 -8.32 9.65 -1.24
CA THR A 26 -8.88 8.37 -0.76
C THR A 26 -7.80 7.39 -0.31
N SER A 27 -6.53 7.79 -0.41
CA SER A 27 -5.39 6.97 -0.06
C SER A 27 -5.07 7.06 1.43
N ILE A 28 -4.57 5.96 2.00
CA ILE A 28 -4.08 5.94 3.37
C ILE A 28 -2.55 6.01 3.31
N PRO A 29 -1.91 7.01 3.96
CA PRO A 29 -0.45 7.07 4.04
C PRO A 29 0.13 5.81 4.68
N MET A 30 1.24 5.32 4.15
CA MET A 30 1.93 4.17 4.73
C MET A 30 2.38 4.46 6.17
N PRO A 31 2.20 3.51 7.12
CA PRO A 31 2.73 3.63 8.46
C PRO A 31 4.27 3.77 8.46
N THR A 32 4.80 4.61 9.33
CA THR A 32 6.25 4.83 9.49
C THR A 32 6.89 3.99 10.60
N ILE A 33 6.12 3.07 11.20
CA ILE A 33 6.61 2.17 12.25
C ILE A 33 7.61 1.14 11.69
N PRO A 34 8.65 0.73 12.44
CA PRO A 34 9.64 -0.24 11.94
C PRO A 34 9.06 -1.56 11.42
N GLN A 35 7.94 -1.99 12.01
CA GLN A 35 7.25 -3.25 11.70
C GLN A 35 6.69 -3.28 10.27
N VAL A 36 6.58 -2.13 9.58
CA VAL A 36 6.12 -2.08 8.18
C VAL A 36 7.02 -2.91 7.25
N THR A 37 8.29 -3.08 7.59
CA THR A 37 9.24 -3.94 6.85
C THR A 37 8.84 -5.41 6.84
N TYR A 38 8.14 -5.87 7.88
CA TYR A 38 7.65 -7.25 7.98
C TYR A 38 6.29 -7.45 7.30
N TYR A 39 5.61 -6.38 6.90
CA TYR A 39 4.33 -6.45 6.19
C TYR A 39 4.52 -6.76 4.70
N TRP A 40 5.48 -6.11 4.04
CA TRP A 40 5.63 -6.17 2.59
C TRP A 40 6.00 -7.55 2.05
N GLY A 41 6.97 -8.23 2.67
CA GLY A 41 7.40 -9.56 2.21
C GLY A 41 6.27 -10.61 2.20
N PRO A 42 5.55 -10.81 3.32
CA PRO A 42 4.38 -11.68 3.35
C PRO A 42 3.26 -11.24 2.40
N GLY A 43 3.03 -9.92 2.25
CA GLY A 43 2.03 -9.39 1.31
C GLY A 43 2.37 -9.71 -0.15
N GLU A 44 3.64 -9.64 -0.53
CA GLU A 44 4.11 -10.03 -1.87
C GLU A 44 3.91 -11.53 -2.11
N THR A 45 4.32 -12.39 -1.18
CA THR A 45 4.12 -13.84 -1.27
C THR A 45 2.64 -14.19 -1.40
N MET A 46 1.75 -13.52 -0.64
CA MET A 46 0.31 -13.72 -0.74
C MET A 46 -0.22 -13.48 -2.15
N LEU A 47 0.19 -12.37 -2.80
CA LEU A 47 -0.26 -12.04 -4.15
C LEU A 47 0.24 -13.09 -5.16
N ILE A 48 1.50 -13.51 -5.05
CA ILE A 48 2.09 -14.57 -5.90
C ILE A 48 1.32 -15.88 -5.71
N ASP A 49 1.03 -16.26 -4.47
CA ASP A 49 0.34 -17.51 -4.15
C ASP A 49 -1.07 -17.58 -4.72
N VAL A 50 -1.80 -16.47 -4.68
CA VAL A 50 -3.14 -16.40 -5.27
C VAL A 50 -3.05 -16.44 -6.80
N TRP A 51 -2.20 -15.61 -7.40
CA TRP A 51 -2.19 -15.44 -8.86
C TRP A 51 -1.49 -16.58 -9.61
N ASN A 52 -0.39 -17.10 -9.07
CA ASN A 52 0.48 -18.03 -9.77
C ASN A 52 0.31 -19.47 -9.29
N ASN A 53 -0.04 -19.66 -8.00
CA ASN A 53 -0.11 -20.98 -7.38
C ASN A 53 -1.56 -21.44 -7.12
N GLY A 54 -2.56 -20.61 -7.41
CA GLY A 54 -3.97 -20.94 -7.28
C GLY A 54 -4.44 -21.15 -5.84
N ILE A 55 -3.71 -20.60 -4.86
CA ILE A 55 -4.11 -20.67 -3.45
C ILE A 55 -5.34 -19.77 -3.24
N ALA A 56 -6.33 -20.26 -2.51
CA ALA A 56 -7.53 -19.47 -2.20
C ALA A 56 -7.13 -18.17 -1.46
N PRO A 57 -7.67 -16.99 -1.84
CA PRO A 57 -7.30 -15.71 -1.24
C PRO A 57 -7.38 -15.68 0.29
N ALA A 58 -8.41 -16.31 0.88
CA ALA A 58 -8.57 -16.38 2.32
C ALA A 58 -7.42 -17.17 3.00
N THR A 59 -6.95 -18.25 2.37
CA THR A 59 -5.83 -19.06 2.87
C THR A 59 -4.51 -18.32 2.76
N ALA A 60 -4.27 -17.66 1.63
CA ALA A 60 -3.05 -16.86 1.41
C ALA A 60 -3.00 -15.67 2.39
N ALA A 61 -4.12 -14.98 2.62
CA ALA A 61 -4.21 -13.87 3.56
C ALA A 61 -3.94 -14.31 5.01
N ALA A 62 -4.55 -15.40 5.46
CA ALA A 62 -4.29 -15.96 6.79
C ALA A 62 -2.82 -16.36 6.99
N THR A 63 -2.19 -16.89 5.94
CA THR A 63 -0.77 -17.28 5.95
C THR A 63 0.15 -16.06 6.02
N ALA A 64 -0.16 -15.00 5.28
CA ALA A 64 0.58 -13.75 5.32
C ALA A 64 0.46 -13.06 6.69
N GLU A 65 -0.73 -13.03 7.28
CA GLU A 65 -0.94 -12.51 8.63
C GLU A 65 -0.14 -13.29 9.67
N ALA A 66 -0.18 -14.62 9.63
CA ALA A 66 0.58 -15.47 10.53
C ALA A 66 2.10 -15.22 10.42
N SER A 67 2.61 -15.04 9.19
CA SER A 67 4.00 -14.69 8.94
C SER A 67 4.37 -13.33 9.51
N TYR A 68 3.52 -12.32 9.30
CA TYR A 68 3.70 -10.98 9.89
C TYR A 68 3.78 -11.07 11.41
N ARG A 69 2.78 -11.69 12.05
CA ARG A 69 2.69 -11.85 13.52
C ARG A 69 3.92 -12.51 14.11
N THR A 70 4.38 -13.60 13.47
CA THR A 70 5.61 -14.30 13.88
C THR A 70 6.83 -13.37 13.85
N ARG A 71 6.98 -12.54 12.81
CA ARG A 71 8.12 -11.61 12.65
C ARG A 71 8.06 -10.42 13.62
N VAL A 72 6.87 -10.00 14.02
CA VAL A 72 6.70 -8.92 15.02
C VAL A 72 6.61 -9.44 16.47
N GLY A 73 6.58 -10.76 16.68
CA GLY A 73 6.53 -11.39 18.00
C GLY A 73 5.13 -11.43 18.65
N LEU A 74 4.07 -11.58 17.84
CA LEU A 74 2.65 -11.63 18.24
C LEU A 74 1.96 -12.98 17.96
#